data_AF-D1FPJ6-F1
#
_entry.id   AF-D1FPJ6-F1
#
_cell.length_a   1.000
_cell.length_b   1.000
_cell.length_c   1.000
_cell.angle_alpha   90.00
_cell.angle_beta   90.00
_cell.angle_gamma   90.00
#
_symmetry.space_group_name_H-M   'P 1'
#
loop_
_entity.id
_entity.type
_entity.pdbx_description
1 polymer ?
#
loop_
_entity_poly.entity_id
_entity_poly.type
_entity_poly.pdbx_seq_one_letter_code
_entity_poly.pdbx_strand_id
1 'polypeptide(L)'
;EDLSSLLFHFLDEFLFMFSAEPFFIPRVVMITEFNREEFKIKAVGFGETFTIGKHPQGADVKAITYSNMQIHENEDKVELFVIIDI
;
A
#
# COMPACT_ATOMS: atom_id res chain seq x y z
N GLU A 1 18.07 0.63 -4.67
CA GLU A 1 17.01 0.62 -3.66
C GLU A 1 16.88 2.04 -3.14
N ASP A 2 15.69 2.60 -3.20
CA ASP A 2 15.34 3.93 -2.72
C ASP A 2 13.95 3.92 -2.07
N LEU A 3 13.55 5.04 -1.43
CA LEU A 3 12.26 5.14 -0.75
C LEU A 3 11.07 4.97 -1.69
N SER A 4 11.20 5.35 -2.97
CA SER A 4 10.16 5.18 -3.98
C SER A 4 9.94 3.70 -4.30
N SER A 5 11.02 2.94 -4.48
CA SER A 5 10.95 1.49 -4.68
C SER A 5 10.37 0.76 -3.45
N LEU A 6 10.74 1.20 -2.24
CA LEU A 6 10.16 0.67 -1.01
C LEU A 6 8.65 0.92 -0.91
N LEU A 7 8.22 2.15 -1.22
CA LEU A 7 6.80 2.51 -1.25
C LEU A 7 6.03 1.70 -2.30
N PHE A 8 6.60 1.55 -3.50
CA PHE A 8 6.02 0.74 -4.57
C PHE A 8 5.78 -0.69 -4.08
N HIS A 9 6.83 -1.37 -3.63
CA HIS A 9 6.74 -2.77 -3.19
C HIS A 9 5.81 -2.94 -1.99
N PHE A 10 5.81 -1.98 -1.06
CA PHE A 10 4.90 -1.99 0.07
C PHE A 10 3.43 -1.97 -0.36
N LEU A 11 3.05 -1.07 -1.27
CA LEU A 11 1.68 -0.99 -1.78
C LEU A 11 1.32 -2.19 -2.65
N ASP A 12 2.27 -2.67 -3.46
CA ASP A 12 2.10 -3.81 -4.36
C ASP A 12 1.84 -5.11 -3.58
N GLU A 13 2.51 -5.34 -2.46
CA GLU A 13 2.25 -6.48 -1.57
C GLU A 13 0.83 -6.46 -1.00
N PHE A 14 0.32 -5.28 -0.61
CA PHE A 14 -1.08 -5.15 -0.17
C PHE A 14 -2.08 -5.35 -1.32
N LEU A 15 -1.76 -4.86 -2.52
CA LEU A 15 -2.56 -5.12 -3.70
C LEU A 15 -2.59 -6.62 -4.00
N PHE A 16 -1.45 -7.30 -3.96
CA PHE A 16 -1.35 -8.74 -4.14
C PHE A 16 -2.18 -9.51 -3.10
N MET A 17 -2.09 -9.14 -1.82
CA MET A 17 -2.91 -9.75 -0.76
C MET A 17 -4.42 -9.61 -0.99
N PHE A 18 -4.85 -8.51 -1.63
CA PHE A 18 -6.24 -8.31 -2.02
C PHE A 18 -6.61 -9.05 -3.31
N SER A 19 -5.69 -9.16 -4.27
CA SER A 19 -5.95 -9.77 -5.59
C SER A 19 -5.80 -11.29 -5.61
N ALA A 20 -5.04 -11.88 -4.69
CA ALA A 20 -4.86 -13.32 -4.54
C ALA A 20 -5.66 -13.85 -3.35
N GLU A 21 -6.09 -15.12 -3.38
CA GLU A 21 -6.74 -15.76 -2.24
C GLU A 21 -5.88 -15.60 -0.97
N PRO A 22 -6.47 -15.15 0.17
CA PRO A 22 -7.90 -15.14 0.48
C PRO A 22 -8.61 -13.79 0.21
N PHE A 23 -8.13 -12.96 -0.71
CA PHE A 23 -8.65 -11.62 -1.04
C PHE A 23 -8.73 -10.72 0.19
N PHE A 24 -7.62 -10.62 0.91
CA PHE A 24 -7.57 -9.90 2.17
C PHE A 24 -7.73 -8.40 1.98
N ILE A 25 -8.70 -7.80 2.66
CA ILE A 25 -8.92 -6.36 2.69
C ILE A 25 -8.67 -5.81 4.10
N PRO A 26 -7.55 -5.11 4.33
CA PRO A 26 -7.29 -4.48 5.62
C PRO A 26 -8.20 -3.27 5.84
N ARG A 27 -8.85 -3.21 7.01
CA ARG A 27 -9.51 -1.98 7.49
C ARG A 27 -8.48 -1.00 8.05
N VAL A 28 -7.44 -1.51 8.67
CA VAL A 28 -6.35 -0.74 9.28
C VAL A 28 -5.03 -1.35 8.86
N VAL A 29 -4.09 -0.53 8.41
CA VAL A 29 -2.69 -0.91 8.19
C VAL A 29 -1.85 -0.13 9.18
N MET A 30 -1.05 -0.84 9.98
CA MET A 30 -0.17 -0.25 10.98
C MET A 30 1.27 -0.57 10.63
N ILE A 31 2.09 0.45 10.39
CA ILE A 31 3.53 0.29 10.21
C ILE A 31 4.15 0.09 11.59
N THR A 32 4.81 -1.05 11.80
CA THR A 32 5.41 -1.43 13.09
C THR A 32 6.92 -1.20 13.11
N GLU A 33 7.57 -1.28 11.96
CA GLU A 33 9.00 -0.99 11.81
C GLU A 33 9.23 -0.27 10.47
N PHE A 34 10.07 0.77 10.49
CA PHE A 34 10.48 1.48 9.29
C PHE A 34 11.96 1.86 9.40
N ASN A 35 12.81 1.22 8.61
CA ASN A 35 14.23 1.48 8.52
C ASN A 35 14.54 2.11 7.16
N ARG A 36 14.87 3.40 7.18
CA ARG A 36 15.18 4.20 5.98
C ARG A 36 16.57 3.93 5.42
N GLU A 37 17.52 3.47 6.23
CA GLU A 37 18.90 3.20 5.80
C GLU A 37 18.98 1.86 5.07
N GLU A 38 18.24 0.86 5.55
CA GLU A 38 18.18 -0.48 4.93
C GLU A 38 17.01 -0.65 3.95
N PHE A 39 16.19 0.39 3.74
CA PHE A 39 14.96 0.34 2.94
C PHE A 39 14.05 -0.84 3.32
N LYS A 40 13.77 -0.99 4.61
CA LYS A 40 12.88 -2.04 5.14
C LYS A 40 11.68 -1.45 5.83
N ILE A 41 10.52 -2.05 5.57
CA ILE A 41 9.27 -1.72 6.25
C ILE A 41 8.61 -3.01 6.72
N LYS A 42 8.03 -2.98 7.91
CA LYS A 42 7.10 -4.00 8.38
C LYS A 42 5.78 -3.35 8.75
N ALA A 43 4.69 -3.97 8.34
CA ALA A 43 3.36 -3.54 8.69
C ALA A 43 2.47 -4.73 9.03
N VAL A 44 1.43 -4.45 9.82
CA VAL A 44 0.36 -5.38 10.15
C VAL A 44 -0.94 -4.82 9.60
N GLY A 45 -1.61 -5.62 8.76
CA GLY A 45 -2.98 -5.35 8.32
C GLY A 45 -4.00 -6.02 9.23
N PHE A 46 -4.98 -5.27 9.71
CA PHE A 46 -6.13 -5.79 10.44
C PHE A 46 -7.37 -5.67 9.57
N GLY A 47 -7.98 -6.80 9.22
CA GLY A 47 -9.09 -6.86 8.29
C GLY A 47 -9.65 -8.26 8.14
N GLU A 48 -10.22 -8.53 6.98
CA GLU A 48 -10.88 -9.80 6.67
C GLU A 48 -10.86 -10.10 5.17
N THR A 49 -11.40 -11.25 4.77
CA THR A 49 -11.60 -11.58 3.36
C THR A 49 -12.70 -10.71 2.74
N PHE A 50 -12.39 -10.08 1.61
CA PHE A 50 -13.37 -9.37 0.82
C PHE A 50 -14.46 -10.33 0.33
N THR A 51 -15.71 -9.93 0.52
CA THR A 51 -16.89 -10.71 0.18
C THR A 51 -17.90 -9.83 -0.52
N ILE A 52 -18.35 -10.25 -1.70
CA ILE A 52 -19.39 -9.56 -2.49
C ILE A 52 -20.69 -9.53 -1.70
N GLY A 53 -21.34 -8.36 -1.64
CA GLY A 53 -22.60 -8.15 -0.89
C GLY A 53 -22.40 -7.77 0.57
N LYS A 54 -21.27 -8.11 1.19
CA LYS A 54 -20.88 -7.58 2.51
C LYS A 54 -20.18 -6.23 2.41
N HIS A 55 -19.29 -6.08 1.44
CA HIS A 55 -18.47 -4.88 1.25
C HIS A 55 -18.95 -4.06 0.04
N PRO A 56 -18.92 -2.71 0.10
CA PRO A 56 -19.20 -1.88 -1.06
C PRO A 56 -18.23 -2.15 -2.22
N GLN A 57 -18.73 -2.14 -3.45
CA GLN A 57 -17.91 -2.27 -4.65
C GLN A 57 -17.48 -0.89 -5.13
N GLY A 58 -16.18 -0.66 -5.18
CA GLY A 58 -15.56 0.53 -5.76
C GLY A 58 -14.94 0.23 -7.13
N ALA A 59 -13.92 1.01 -7.50
CA ALA A 59 -13.05 0.68 -8.61
C ALA A 59 -12.03 -0.40 -8.20
N ASP A 60 -11.67 -1.27 -9.14
CA ASP A 60 -10.71 -2.34 -8.92
C ASP A 60 -9.31 -1.88 -9.30
N VAL A 61 -8.38 -1.84 -8.35
CA VAL A 61 -7.01 -1.38 -8.62
C VAL A 61 -6.25 -2.47 -9.37
N LYS A 62 -5.65 -2.12 -10.50
CA LYS A 62 -4.93 -3.05 -11.38
C LYS A 62 -3.44 -3.10 -11.11
N ALA A 63 -2.84 -1.95 -10.82
CA ALA A 63 -1.41 -1.84 -10.60
C ALA A 63 -1.04 -0.58 -9.82
N ILE A 64 0.03 -0.68 -9.03
CA ILE A 64 0.78 0.48 -8.54
C ILE A 64 1.72 0.94 -9.65
N THR A 65 1.94 2.25 -9.79
CA THR A 65 2.83 2.78 -10.84
C THR A 65 3.88 3.73 -10.27
N TYR A 66 5.04 3.80 -10.92
CA TYR A 66 6.05 4.84 -10.67
C TYR A 66 5.71 6.19 -11.33
N SER A 67 4.64 6.24 -12.13
CA SER A 67 4.27 7.44 -12.87
C SER A 67 3.96 8.58 -11.91
N ASN A 68 4.79 9.63 -11.95
CA ASN A 68 4.67 10.79 -11.08
C ASN A 68 4.60 10.45 -9.58
N MET A 69 5.33 9.41 -9.14
CA MET A 69 5.47 9.08 -7.73
C MET A 69 6.31 10.15 -7.02
N GLN A 70 5.80 10.70 -5.91
CA GLN A 70 6.46 11.78 -5.18
C GLN A 70 6.43 11.51 -3.67
N ILE A 71 7.56 11.79 -3.03
CA ILE A 71 7.74 11.73 -1.59
C ILE A 71 8.17 13.13 -1.16
N HIS A 72 7.29 13.83 -0.45
CA HIS A 72 7.56 15.17 0.07
C HIS A 72 7.78 15.08 1.57
N GLU A 73 8.99 15.43 2.01
CA GLU A 73 9.35 15.46 3.42
C GLU A 73 9.45 16.92 3.88
N ASN A 74 8.48 17.35 4.66
CA ASN A 74 8.49 18.65 5.34
C ASN A 74 8.75 18.44 6.83
N GLU A 75 9.16 19.50 7.53
CA GLU A 75 9.59 19.45 8.94
C GLU A 75 8.58 18.75 9.87
N ASP A 76 7.28 18.98 9.64
CA ASP A 76 6.20 18.42 10.48
C ASP A 76 5.40 17.29 9.82
N LYS A 77 5.63 17.05 8.52
CA LYS A 77 4.74 16.19 7.73
C LYS A 77 5.46 15.54 6.55
N VAL A 78 5.23 14.25 6.38
CA VAL A 78 5.58 13.52 5.15
C VAL A 78 4.31 13.27 4.35
N GLU A 79 4.35 13.59 3.06
CA GLU A 79 3.25 13.38 2.11
C GLU A 79 3.73 12.52 0.94
N LEU A 80 2.89 11.55 0.56
CA LEU A 80 3.17 10.61 -0.51
C LEU A 80 2.09 10.78 -1.59
N PHE A 81 2.52 10.90 -2.84
CA PHE A 81 1.63 10.97 -4.00
C PHE A 81 1.95 9.81 -4.93
N VAL A 82 0.95 8.98 -5.22
CA VAL A 82 1.08 7.77 -6.04
C VAL A 82 -0.06 7.72 -7.03
N ILE A 83 0.25 7.48 -8.30
CA ILE A 83 -0.75 7.18 -9.34
C ILE A 83 -0.91 5.67 -9.42
N ILE A 84 -2.16 5.22 -9.39
CA ILE A 84 -2.55 3.82 -9.54
C ILE A 84 -3.37 3.63 -10.82
N ASP A 85 -3.28 2.45 -11.41
CA ASP A 85 -4.13 2.03 -12.53
C ASP A 85 -5.41 1.36 -11.99
N ILE A 86 -6.57 1.69 -12.56
CA ILE A 86 -7.91 1.29 -12.09
C ILE A 86 -8.78 0.73 -13.22
#